data_AF-F7KPL0-F1
#
_entry.id   AF-F7KPL0-F1
#
_cell.length_a   1.000
_cell.length_b   1.000
_cell.length_c   1.000
_cell.angle_alpha   90.00
_cell.angle_beta   90.00
_cell.angle_gamma   90.00
#
_symmetry.space_group_name_H-M   'P 1'
#
loop_
_entity.id
_entity.type
_entity.pdbx_description
1 polymer ?
#
loop_
_entity_poly.entity_id
_entity_poly.type
_entity_poly.pdbx_seq_one_letter_code
_entity_poly.pdbx_strand_id
1 'polypeptide(L)' 'MRCNAETFAQMYEAVYMDLYRFAVCIMRNRQEAEDAVSEAVVAAYENIGKLRSRDAFKNWIFTILANICRKK' A
#
# COMPACT_ATOMS: atom_id res chain seq x y z
N MET A 1 0.40 -13.72 -15.08
CA MET A 1 1.57 -13.40 -14.23
C MET A 1 1.21 -13.84 -12.81
N ARG A 2 1.87 -14.86 -12.25
CA ARG A 2 1.69 -15.22 -10.83
C ARG A 2 2.46 -14.17 -10.02
N CYS A 3 1.76 -13.17 -9.49
CA CYS A 3 2.37 -12.24 -8.53
C CYS A 3 2.59 -13.01 -7.22
N ASN A 4 3.77 -13.59 -7.07
CA ASN A 4 4.17 -14.28 -5.85
C ASN A 4 4.53 -13.28 -4.75
N ALA A 5 4.55 -13.74 -3.49
CA ALA A 5 4.88 -12.92 -2.33
C ALA A 5 6.22 -12.18 -2.46
N GLU A 6 7.24 -12.81 -3.05
CA GLU A 6 8.55 -12.17 -3.30
C GLU A 6 8.46 -10.96 -4.23
N THR A 7 7.68 -11.05 -5.31
CA THR A 7 7.52 -9.95 -6.26
C THR A 7 6.78 -8.78 -5.63
N PHE A 8 5.77 -9.07 -4.80
CA PHE A 8 5.09 -8.04 -4.02
C PHE A 8 6.04 -7.37 -3.03
N ALA A 9 6.83 -8.15 -2.28
CA ALA A 9 7.77 -7.64 -1.31
C ALA A 9 8.79 -6.69 -1.94
N GLN A 10 9.37 -7.05 -3.10
CA GLN A 10 10.30 -6.18 -3.82
C GLN A 10 9.67 -4.85 -4.27
N MET A 11 8.44 -4.91 -4.80
CA MET A 11 7.72 -3.69 -5.21
C MET A 11 7.33 -2.83 -4.01
N TYR A 12 6.92 -3.48 -2.92
CA TYR A 12 6.52 -2.84 -1.69
C TYR A 12 7.70 -2.13 -1.02
N GLU A 13 8.86 -2.78 -0.91
CA GLU A 13 10.06 -2.20 -0.31
C GLU A 13 10.47 -0.90 -1.02
N ALA A 14 10.36 -0.86 -2.36
CA ALA A 14 10.66 0.33 -3.16
C ALA A 14 9.70 1.50 -2.92
N VAL A 15 8.46 1.25 -2.45
CA VAL A 15 7.45 2.29 -2.22
C VAL A 15 7.12 2.51 -0.75
N TYR A 16 7.57 1.64 0.15
CA TYR A 16 7.19 1.63 1.56
C TYR A 16 7.48 2.96 2.26
N MET A 17 8.66 3.52 2.04
CA MET A 17 9.05 4.80 2.65
C MET A 17 8.16 5.95 2.19
N ASP A 18 7.80 5.99 0.91
CA ASP A 18 6.88 7.00 0.37
C ASP A 18 5.46 6.79 0.92
N LEU A 19 5.02 5.52 1.00
CA LEU A 19 3.71 5.12 1.49
C LEU A 19 3.52 5.50 2.97
N TYR A 20 4.52 5.21 3.80
CA TYR A 20 4.51 5.54 5.22
C TYR A 20 4.52 7.05 5.46
N ARG A 21 5.36 7.80 4.74
CA ARG A 21 5.37 9.27 4.82
C ARG A 21 4.02 9.87 4.43
N PHE A 22 3.39 9.33 3.39
CA PHE A 22 2.06 9.75 2.96
C PHE A 22 1.00 9.46 4.03
N ALA A 23 0.99 8.26 4.61
CA ALA A 23 0.07 7.90 5.69
C ALA A 23 0.22 8.82 6.92
N VAL A 24 1.46 9.08 7.35
CA VAL A 24 1.73 9.98 8.48
C VAL A 24 1.28 11.41 8.17
N CYS A 25 1.41 11.86 6.92
CA CYS A 25 0.97 13.19 6.51
C CYS A 25 -0.56 13.34 6.57
N ILE A 26 -1.30 12.29 6.22
CA ILE A 26 -2.77 12.28 6.26
C ILE A 26 -3.29 12.11 7.69
N MET A 27 -2.85 11.06 8.39
CA MET A 27 -3.39 10.70 9.71
C MET A 27 -2.91 11.63 10.83
N ARG A 28 -1.77 12.31 10.64
CA ARG A 28 -1.10 13.17 11.66
C ARG A 28 -0.82 12.47 12.99
N ASN A 29 -0.93 11.15 13.03
CA ASN A 29 -0.66 10.28 14.16
C ASN A 29 0.08 9.04 13.65
N ARG A 30 1.21 8.70 14.29
CA ARG A 30 2.03 7.56 13.89
C ARG A 30 1.33 6.22 14.04
N GLN A 31 0.61 5.99 15.14
CA GLN A 31 -0.11 4.73 15.37
C GLN A 31 -1.17 4.51 14.28
N GLU A 32 -1.97 5.55 14.04
CA GLU A 32 -3.01 5.51 13.02
C GLU A 32 -2.45 5.33 11.61
N ALA A 33 -1.29 5.92 11.33
CA ALA A 33 -0.58 5.73 10.06
C ALA A 33 -0.03 4.30 9.91
N GLU A 34 0.54 3.71 10.96
CA GLU A 34 1.03 2.32 10.95
C GLU A 34 -0.11 1.32 10.72
N ASP A 35 -1.24 1.54 11.39
CA ASP A 35 -2.46 0.75 11.17
C ASP A 35 -2.93 0.87 9.72
N ALA A 36 -3.06 2.10 9.21
CA ALA A 36 -3.55 2.34 7.85
C ALA A 36 -2.62 1.72 6.78
N VAL A 37 -1.30 1.79 6.98
CA VAL A 37 -0.32 1.14 6.10
C VAL A 37 -0.46 -0.39 6.16
N SER A 38 -0.60 -0.96 7.35
CA SER A 38 -0.77 -2.41 7.50
C SER A 38 -2.04 -2.90 6.81
N GLU A 39 -3.17 -2.23 7.01
CA GLU A 39 -4.42 -2.54 6.31
C GLU A 39 -4.27 -2.41 4.79
N ALA A 40 -3.57 -1.37 4.31
CA ALA A 40 -3.34 -1.15 2.89
C ALA A 40 -2.51 -2.26 2.25
N VAL A 41 -1.48 -2.75 2.96
CA VAL A 41 -0.63 -3.84 2.51
C VAL A 41 -1.40 -5.15 2.42
N VAL A 42 -2.21 -5.47 3.43
CA VAL A 42 -3.06 -6.67 3.43
C VAL A 42 -4.05 -6.62 2.26
N ALA A 43 -4.77 -5.51 2.11
CA ALA A 43 -5.74 -5.34 1.03
C ALA A 43 -5.07 -5.39 -0.37
N ALA A 44 -3.88 -4.81 -0.51
CA ALA A 44 -3.10 -4.87 -1.74
C ALA A 44 -2.61 -6.29 -2.04
N TYR A 45 -2.18 -7.05 -1.03
CA TYR A 45 -1.75 -8.42 -1.20
C TYR A 45 -2.91 -9.34 -1.63
N GLU A 46 -4.07 -9.21 -1.00
CA GLU A 46 -5.27 -10.00 -1.37
C GLU A 46 -5.76 -9.69 -2.79
N ASN A 47 -5.62 -8.44 -3.24
CA ASN A 47 -6.08 -8.01 -4.55
C ASN A 47 -4.97 -7.99 -5.61
N ILE A 48 -3.75 -8.46 -5.33
CA ILE A 48 -2.65 -8.36 -6.28
C ILE A 48 -2.90 -9.10 -7.59
N GLY A 49 -3.75 -10.14 -7.57
CA GLY A 49 -4.19 -10.82 -8.79
C GLY A 49 -4.95 -9.94 -9.78
N LYS A 50 -5.48 -8.79 -9.34
CA LYS A 50 -6.17 -7.78 -10.18
C LYS A 50 -5.21 -6.75 -10.76
N LEU A 51 -3.96 -6.72 -10.31
CA LEU A 51 -2.97 -5.77 -10.79
C LEU A 51 -2.61 -6.07 -12.24
N ARG A 52 -2.89 -5.13 -13.14
CA ARG A 52 -2.63 -5.28 -14.58
C ARG A 52 -1.16 -5.13 -14.97
N SER A 53 -0.40 -4.29 -14.27
CA SER A 53 1.03 -4.08 -14.53
C SER A 53 1.79 -3.68 -13.27
N ARG A 54 3.10 -3.96 -13.25
CA ARG A 54 4.04 -3.55 -12.20
C ARG A 54 4.12 -2.02 -12.08
N ASP A 55 4.08 -1.32 -13.21
CA ASP A 55 4.16 0.15 -13.24
C ASP A 55 2.96 0.81 -12.57
N ALA A 56 1.81 0.12 -12.55
CA ALA A 56 0.61 0.61 -11.89
C ALA A 56 0.63 0.36 -10.37
N PHE A 57 1.55 -0.46 -9.85
CA PHE A 57 1.58 -0.85 -8.44
C PHE A 57 1.66 0.36 -7.51
N LYS A 58 2.56 1.31 -7.79
CA LYS A 58 2.75 2.51 -6.96
C LYS A 58 1.45 3.31 -6.85
N ASN A 59 0.86 3.71 -7.97
CA ASN A 59 -0.40 4.48 -7.93
C ASN A 59 -1.56 3.68 -7.32
N TRP A 60 -1.58 2.37 -7.54
CA TRP A 60 -2.63 1.50 -7.03
C TRP A 60 -2.59 1.35 -5.50
N ILE A 61 -1.43 1.05 -4.91
CA ILE A 61 -1.29 0.91 -3.44
C ILE A 61 -1.52 2.25 -2.72
N PHE A 62 -1.11 3.37 -3.32
CA PHE A 62 -1.43 4.71 -2.80
C PHE A 62 -2.92 5.00 -2.80
N THR A 63 -3.65 4.53 -3.82
CA THR A 63 -5.11 4.68 -3.88
C THR A 63 -5.78 3.84 -2.77
N ILE A 64 -5.30 2.62 -2.53
CA ILE A 64 -5.78 1.77 -1.43
C ILE A 64 -5.54 2.46 -0.09
N LEU A 65 -4.31 2.93 0.17
CA LEU A 65 -3.96 3.62 1.40
C LEU A 65 -4.83 4.88 1.59
N ALA A 66 -4.97 5.72 0.56
CA ALA A 66 -5.78 6.92 0.63
C ALA A 66 -7.26 6.61 0.95
N ASN A 67 -7.80 5.50 0.43
CA ASN A 67 -9.15 5.07 0.76
C ASN A 67 -9.28 4.60 2.21
N ILE A 68 -8.27 3.91 2.75
CA ILE A 68 -8.24 3.47 4.16
C ILE A 68 -8.12 4.68 5.09
N CYS A 69 -7.18 5.58 4.81
CA CYS A 69 -7.03 6.82 5.59
C CYS A 69 -8.26 7.71 5.56
N ARG A 70 -9.10 7.64 4.51
CA ARG A 70 -10.38 8.35 4.44
C ARG A 70 -11.52 7.67 5.20
N LYS A 71 -11.37 6.37 5.50
CA LYS A 71 -12.39 5.54 6.13
C LYS A 71 -12.23 5.48 7.65
N LYS A 72 -11.02 5.72 8.15
CA LYS A 72 -10.77 6.08 9.55
C LYS A 72 -11.20 7.53 9.82
#